data_AF-A0A845F9H7-F1
#
_entry.id   AF-A0A845F9H7-F1
#
_cell.length_a   1.000
_cell.length_b   1.000
_cell.length_c   1.000
_cell.angle_alpha   90.00
_cell.angle_beta   90.00
_cell.angle_gamma   90.00
#
_symmetry.space_group_name_H-M   'P 1'
#
loop_
_entity.id
_entity.type
_entity.pdbx_description
1 polymer ?
#
loop_
_entity_poly.entity_id
_entity_poly.type
_entity_poly.pdbx_seq_one_letter_code
_entity_poly.pdbx_strand_id
1 'polypeptide(L)'
;MTGFLLIFSFIIDGVLLFSLFIIMKKVRRTEELELRQKQVAAEIEDLFTSYLMEIKEENKRMESLVRKNSHSSDFHDSQTEDRGERGKNHLDKEVITKKQISSTYTPPELEETESYQPSFHSQVLDLKEKGYSIEEIAKIMDKGKTEIELLLKFHQKPMKKT
;
A
#
# COMPACT_ATOMS: atom_id res chain seq x y z
N MET A 1 -56.57 -36.19 -13.02
CA MET A 1 -56.27 -34.77 -13.37
C MET A 1 -55.80 -33.97 -12.17
N THR A 2 -56.50 -34.01 -11.03
CA THR A 2 -56.12 -33.27 -9.81
C THR A 2 -54.78 -33.69 -9.18
N GLY A 3 -54.44 -34.98 -9.20
CA GLY A 3 -53.15 -35.47 -8.66
C GLY A 3 -51.93 -34.88 -9.38
N PHE A 4 -51.99 -34.73 -10.71
CA PHE A 4 -50.94 -34.06 -11.48
C PHE A 4 -50.75 -32.61 -11.06
N LEU A 5 -51.84 -31.86 -10.82
CA LEU A 5 -51.78 -30.48 -10.34
C LEU A 5 -51.15 -30.37 -8.94
N LEU A 6 -51.44 -31.31 -8.03
CA LEU A 6 -50.83 -31.33 -6.70
C LEU A 6 -49.32 -31.59 -6.74
N ILE A 7 -48.88 -32.49 -7.63
CA ILE A 7 -47.45 -32.79 -7.82
C ILE A 7 -46.72 -31.55 -8.36
N PHE A 8 -47.31 -30.86 -9.34
CA PHE A 8 -46.73 -29.62 -9.86
C PHE A 8 -46.65 -28.51 -8.82
N SER A 9 -47.69 -28.34 -7.99
CA SER A 9 -47.66 -27.38 -6.87
C SER A 9 -46.52 -27.69 -5.92
N PHE A 10 -46.38 -28.95 -5.51
CA PHE A 10 -45.33 -29.38 -4.59
C PHE A 10 -43.92 -29.18 -5.16
N ILE A 11 -43.73 -29.40 -6.47
CA ILE A 11 -42.46 -29.15 -7.14
C ILE A 11 -42.11 -27.66 -7.13
N ILE A 12 -43.09 -26.79 -7.42
CA ILE A 12 -42.90 -25.32 -7.40
C ILE A 12 -42.54 -24.86 -6.00
N ASP A 13 -43.25 -25.34 -4.97
CA ASP A 13 -42.96 -25.01 -3.57
C ASP A 13 -41.54 -25.45 -3.18
N GLY A 14 -41.13 -26.65 -3.60
CA GLY A 14 -39.76 -27.15 -3.40
C GLY A 14 -38.69 -26.27 -4.07
N VAL A 15 -38.94 -25.81 -5.30
CA VAL A 15 -38.03 -24.89 -6.02
C VAL A 15 -37.96 -23.53 -5.32
N LEU A 16 -39.08 -23.01 -4.81
CA LEU A 16 -39.10 -21.75 -4.06
C LEU A 16 -38.29 -21.84 -2.77
N LEU A 17 -38.46 -22.93 -2.00
CA LEU A 17 -37.68 -23.17 -0.79
C LEU A 17 -36.19 -23.35 -1.09
N PHE A 18 -35.86 -24.04 -2.17
CA PHE A 18 -34.47 -24.22 -2.60
C PHE A 18 -33.83 -22.89 -3.01
N SER A 19 -34.57 -22.06 -3.76
CA SER A 19 -34.14 -20.71 -4.14
C SER A 19 -33.89 -19.82 -2.91
N LEU A 20 -34.82 -19.83 -1.94
CA LEU A 20 -34.66 -19.12 -0.67
C LEU A 20 -33.39 -19.56 0.08
N PHE A 21 -33.12 -20.88 0.11
CA PHE A 21 -31.93 -21.42 0.75
C PHE A 21 -30.62 -20.97 0.08
N ILE A 22 -30.57 -20.92 -1.25
CA ILE A 22 -29.42 -20.40 -2.01
C ILE A 22 -29.18 -18.93 -1.66
N ILE A 23 -30.23 -18.12 -1.66
CA ILE A 23 -30.13 -16.69 -1.35
C ILE A 23 -29.61 -16.50 0.08
N MET A 24 -30.14 -17.24 1.06
CA MET A 24 -29.67 -17.18 2.44
C MET A 24 -28.17 -17.52 2.57
N LYS A 25 -27.68 -18.52 1.84
CA LYS A 25 -26.25 -18.85 1.80
C LYS A 25 -25.41 -17.74 1.18
N LYS A 26 -25.88 -17.15 0.09
CA LYS A 26 -25.18 -16.05 -0.60
C LYS A 26 -25.07 -14.82 0.29
N VAL A 27 -26.15 -14.44 0.96
CA VAL A 27 -26.21 -13.28 1.87
C VAL A 27 -25.26 -13.45 3.06
N ARG A 28 -25.28 -14.62 3.73
CA ARG A 28 -24.37 -14.89 4.86
C ARG A 28 -22.90 -14.86 4.43
N ARG A 29 -22.58 -15.38 3.24
CA ARG A 29 -21.21 -15.37 2.71
C ARG A 29 -20.72 -13.94 2.42
N THR A 30 -21.59 -13.05 1.95
CA THR A 30 -21.21 -11.64 1.71
C THR A 30 -20.98 -10.88 3.00
N GLU A 31 -21.78 -11.10 4.04
CA GLU A 31 -21.58 -10.47 5.36
C GLU A 31 -20.23 -10.82 5.99
N GLU A 32 -19.84 -12.11 5.95
CA GLU A 32 -18.53 -12.54 6.45
C GLU A 32 -17.36 -11.94 5.65
N LEU A 33 -17.53 -11.76 4.34
CA LEU A 33 -16.51 -11.15 3.49
C LEU A 33 -16.34 -9.66 3.79
N GLU A 34 -17.42 -8.90 4.01
CA GLU A 34 -17.35 -7.49 4.40
C GLU A 34 -16.63 -7.29 5.73
N LEU A 35 -16.91 -8.15 6.71
CA LEU A 35 -16.27 -8.07 8.02
C LEU A 35 -14.77 -8.36 7.94
N ARG A 36 -14.37 -9.37 7.14
CA ARG A 36 -12.96 -9.66 6.85
C ARG A 36 -12.27 -8.52 6.10
N GLN A 37 -12.95 -7.88 5.15
CA GLN A 37 -12.40 -6.73 4.42
C GLN A 37 -12.09 -5.57 5.38
N LYS A 38 -13.00 -5.26 6.32
CA LYS A 38 -12.76 -4.22 7.33
C LYS A 38 -11.57 -4.55 8.24
N GLN A 39 -11.45 -5.81 8.66
CA GLN A 39 -10.32 -6.23 9.48
C GLN A 39 -8.99 -6.11 8.73
N VAL A 40 -8.93 -6.60 7.48
CA VAL A 40 -7.73 -6.50 6.65
C VAL A 40 -7.37 -5.05 6.36
N ALA A 41 -8.34 -4.17 6.14
CA ALA A 41 -8.10 -2.73 5.97
C ALA A 41 -7.46 -2.11 7.21
N ALA A 42 -7.93 -2.44 8.42
CA ALA A 42 -7.34 -1.96 9.67
C ALA A 42 -5.90 -2.48 9.86
N GLU A 43 -5.65 -3.77 9.56
CA GLU A 43 -4.29 -4.35 9.61
C GLU A 43 -3.33 -3.64 8.63
N ILE A 44 -3.83 -3.23 7.46
CA ILE A 44 -3.07 -2.46 6.47
C ILE A 44 -2.79 -1.04 6.97
N GLU A 45 -3.75 -0.36 7.59
CA GLU A 45 -3.56 0.97 8.18
C GLU A 45 -2.49 0.97 9.28
N ASP A 46 -2.50 -0.04 10.15
CA ASP A 46 -1.49 -0.22 11.19
C ASP A 46 -0.09 -0.47 10.59
N LEU A 47 0.00 -1.31 9.56
CA LEU A 47 1.27 -1.58 8.85
C LEU A 47 1.81 -0.31 8.18
N PHE A 48 0.96 0.45 7.49
CA PHE A 48 1.36 1.71 6.88
C PHE A 48 1.81 2.73 7.91
N THR A 49 1.11 2.81 9.04
CA THR A 49 1.52 3.72 10.14
C THR A 49 2.88 3.33 10.68
N SER A 50 3.13 2.03 10.91
CA SER A 50 4.44 1.52 11.32
C SER A 50 5.53 1.88 10.30
N TYR A 51 5.26 1.66 9.01
CA TYR A 51 6.23 1.93 7.94
C TYR A 51 6.51 3.42 7.75
N LEU A 52 5.48 4.28 7.78
CA LEU A 52 5.64 5.73 7.72
C LEU A 52 6.40 6.26 8.93
N MET A 53 6.19 5.67 10.11
CA MET A 53 6.96 6.01 11.31
C MET A 53 8.43 5.62 11.17
N GLU A 54 8.71 4.42 10.67
CA GLU A 54 10.07 3.94 10.40
C GLU A 54 10.80 4.84 9.41
N ILE A 55 10.18 5.17 8.27
CA ILE A 55 10.77 6.10 7.28
C ILE A 55 11.03 7.48 7.89
N LYS A 56 10.07 8.01 8.67
CA LYS A 56 10.23 9.31 9.32
C LYS A 56 11.39 9.30 10.32
N GLU A 57 11.53 8.21 11.07
CA GLU A 57 12.63 8.02 12.01
C GLU A 57 13.98 7.90 11.28
N GLU A 58 14.04 7.12 10.20
CA GLU A 58 15.23 6.99 9.36
C GLU A 58 15.65 8.32 8.73
N ASN A 59 14.70 9.11 8.21
CA ASN A 59 14.96 10.45 7.71
C ASN A 59 15.56 11.37 8.79
N LYS A 60 15.02 11.31 10.02
CA LYS A 60 15.55 12.09 11.15
C LYS A 60 16.96 11.61 11.56
N ARG A 61 17.20 10.30 11.49
CA ARG A 61 18.52 9.72 11.74
C ARG A 61 19.53 10.18 10.70
N MET A 62 19.17 10.17 9.42
CA MET A 62 20.00 10.72 8.33
C MET A 62 20.30 12.19 8.55
N GLU A 63 19.28 13.00 8.88
CA GLU A 63 19.48 14.42 9.17
C GLU A 63 20.50 14.63 10.31
N SER A 64 20.40 13.81 11.38
CA SER A 64 21.36 13.88 12.49
C SER A 64 22.79 13.49 12.09
N LEU A 65 22.96 12.50 11.21
CA LEU A 65 24.28 12.09 10.70
C LEU A 65 24.88 13.16 9.78
N VAL A 66 24.06 13.76 8.93
CA VAL A 66 24.47 14.88 8.06
C VAL A 66 24.85 16.09 8.90
N ARG A 67 24.02 16.52 9.86
CA ARG A 67 24.35 17.63 10.77
C ARG A 67 25.60 17.34 11.62
N LYS A 68 25.77 16.11 12.09
CA LYS A 68 26.96 15.70 12.87
C LYS A 68 28.24 15.70 12.04
N ASN A 69 28.18 15.28 10.76
CA ASN A 69 29.31 15.38 9.84
C ASN A 69 29.62 16.82 9.40
N SER A 70 28.61 17.71 9.38
CA SER A 70 28.83 19.14 9.10
C SER A 70 29.37 19.93 10.31
N HIS A 71 29.24 19.42 11.54
CA HIS A 71 29.73 20.07 12.76
C HIS A 71 31.13 19.61 13.22
N SER A 72 31.80 18.72 12.49
CA SER A 72 33.25 18.45 12.70
C SER A 72 34.17 19.55 12.13
N SER A 73 33.60 20.61 11.56
CA SER A 73 34.33 21.82 11.16
C SER A 73 33.50 23.07 11.52
N ASP A 74 33.27 23.32 12.80
CA ASP A 74 33.40 24.67 13.35
C ASP A 74 33.21 24.66 14.87
N PHE A 75 34.26 25.15 15.51
CA PHE A 75 34.29 25.57 16.91
C PHE A 75 34.07 27.10 16.90
N HIS A 76 33.40 27.64 17.94
CA HIS A 76 32.81 29.00 18.06
C HIS A 76 31.43 29.15 17.38
N ASP A 77 30.40 29.76 17.96
CA ASP A 77 30.31 30.70 19.07
C ASP A 77 28.91 30.64 19.73
N SER A 78 28.84 31.35 20.84
CA SER A 78 27.97 31.40 21.99
C SER A 78 26.51 31.82 21.78
N GLN A 79 25.74 31.43 22.79
CA GLN A 79 24.39 31.85 23.19
C GLN A 79 24.05 33.33 22.94
N THR A 80 22.78 33.61 22.56
CA THR A 80 21.98 34.62 23.27
C THR A 80 20.47 34.42 23.06
N GLU A 81 19.73 34.57 24.15
CA GLU A 81 18.28 34.47 24.28
C GLU A 81 17.55 35.78 23.91
N ASP A 82 16.23 35.63 23.74
CA ASP A 82 15.12 36.49 24.20
C ASP A 82 14.63 37.73 23.40
N ARG A 83 13.31 37.67 23.16
CA ARG A 83 12.28 38.73 23.10
C ARG A 83 12.40 39.97 22.19
N GLY A 84 11.30 40.18 21.44
CA GLY A 84 10.70 41.51 21.31
C GLY A 84 9.94 41.80 20.00
N GLU A 85 8.62 41.68 20.02
CA GLU A 85 7.71 42.19 18.98
C GLU A 85 7.70 43.74 18.92
N ARG A 86 7.68 44.32 17.70
CA ARG A 86 6.74 45.38 17.27
C ARG A 86 7.07 45.90 15.87
N GLY A 87 6.04 46.09 15.03
CA GLY A 87 6.09 47.10 13.96
C GLY A 87 5.31 46.72 12.71
N LYS A 88 4.10 47.28 12.60
CA LYS A 88 3.10 47.04 11.56
C LYS A 88 3.37 47.79 10.24
N ASN A 89 2.80 47.21 9.18
CA ASN A 89 2.25 47.81 7.95
C ASN A 89 3.23 48.45 6.96
N HIS A 90 3.23 47.94 5.72
CA HIS A 90 3.02 48.77 4.53
C HIS A 90 2.44 47.87 3.43
N LEU A 91 1.16 48.10 3.12
CA LEU A 91 0.45 47.53 1.99
C LEU A 91 0.42 48.64 0.93
N ASP A 92 1.14 48.44 -0.17
CA ASP A 92 0.95 49.22 -1.39
C ASP A 92 0.64 48.29 -2.57
N LYS A 93 -0.08 48.88 -3.50
CA LYS A 93 -1.21 48.34 -4.25
C LYS A 93 -0.85 48.08 -5.72
N GLU A 94 -1.42 47.00 -6.24
CA GLU A 94 -1.74 46.69 -7.65
C GLU A 94 -0.69 46.96 -8.75
N VAL A 95 -0.19 45.86 -9.34
CA VAL A 95 -0.37 45.64 -10.78
C VAL A 95 -0.88 44.22 -10.99
N ILE A 96 -2.16 44.15 -11.36
CA ILE A 96 -2.81 42.94 -11.86
C ILE A 96 -2.24 42.63 -13.25
N THR A 97 -1.69 41.44 -13.44
CA THR A 97 -1.83 40.74 -14.72
C THR A 97 -2.23 39.31 -14.45
N LYS A 98 -3.51 39.05 -14.74
CA LYS A 98 -4.17 37.75 -14.79
C LYS A 98 -3.31 36.69 -15.46
N LYS A 99 -3.00 35.62 -14.72
CA LYS A 99 -3.12 34.26 -15.24
C LYS A 99 -3.71 33.37 -14.15
N GLN A 100 -5.00 33.58 -13.87
CA GLN A 100 -5.83 32.50 -13.35
C GLN A 100 -5.93 31.44 -14.45
N ILE A 101 -5.34 30.27 -14.22
CA ILE A 101 -6.04 29.04 -14.56
C ILE A 101 -5.99 28.22 -13.28
N SER A 102 -7.13 28.16 -12.62
CA SER A 102 -7.48 27.23 -11.56
C SER A 102 -7.00 25.83 -11.93
N SER A 103 -5.98 25.31 -11.25
CA SER A 103 -5.73 23.88 -11.24
C SER A 103 -6.74 23.25 -10.29
N THR A 104 -8.00 23.17 -10.72
CA THR A 104 -8.93 22.20 -10.18
C THR A 104 -8.33 20.84 -10.50
N TYR A 105 -7.71 20.22 -9.51
CA TYR A 105 -7.16 18.88 -9.65
C TYR A 105 -8.28 17.96 -10.12
N THR A 106 -8.10 17.42 -11.32
CA THR A 106 -8.96 16.37 -11.87
C THR A 106 -8.11 15.11 -11.83
N PRO A 107 -8.43 14.12 -10.98
CA PRO A 107 -7.70 12.85 -10.96
C PRO A 107 -7.69 12.24 -12.37
N PRO A 108 -6.58 11.65 -12.83
CA PRO A 108 -6.54 10.93 -14.09
C PRO A 108 -7.63 9.85 -14.12
N GLU A 109 -8.37 9.79 -15.21
CA GLU A 109 -9.34 8.73 -15.46
C GLU A 109 -8.56 7.42 -15.61
N LEU A 110 -8.89 6.42 -14.78
CA LEU A 110 -8.27 5.10 -14.82
C LEU A 110 -8.70 4.42 -16.13
N GLU A 111 -7.90 4.56 -17.18
CA GLU A 111 -7.94 3.59 -18.28
C GLU A 111 -7.48 2.25 -17.70
N GLU A 112 -8.45 1.37 -17.42
CA GLU A 112 -8.23 -0.02 -17.03
C GLU A 112 -7.55 -0.79 -18.17
N THR A 113 -6.27 -0.54 -18.36
CA THR A 113 -5.35 -1.61 -18.65
C THR A 113 -4.52 -1.78 -17.38
N GLU A 114 -5.02 -2.60 -16.45
CA GLU A 114 -4.16 -3.19 -15.44
C GLU A 114 -3.10 -4.04 -16.16
N SER A 115 -2.04 -3.39 -16.64
CA SER A 115 -0.81 -4.10 -16.95
C SER A 115 -0.25 -4.48 -15.60
N TYR A 116 -0.65 -5.66 -15.11
CA TYR A 116 -0.03 -6.27 -13.95
C TYR A 116 1.41 -6.56 -14.36
N GLN A 117 2.32 -5.62 -14.10
CA GLN A 117 3.73 -5.89 -14.18
C GLN A 117 4.10 -6.54 -12.85
N PRO A 118 4.44 -7.84 -12.83
CA PRO A 118 4.90 -8.47 -11.61
C PRO A 118 6.10 -7.68 -11.09
N SER A 119 6.10 -7.37 -9.80
CA SER A 119 7.24 -6.68 -9.18
C SER A 119 8.51 -7.49 -9.40
N PHE A 120 9.67 -6.80 -9.43
CA PHE A 120 10.98 -7.45 -9.53
C PHE A 120 11.11 -8.64 -8.57
N HIS A 121 10.64 -8.47 -7.34
CA HIS A 121 10.61 -9.51 -6.32
C HIS A 121 9.74 -10.71 -6.72
N SER A 122 8.53 -10.47 -7.23
CA SER A 122 7.61 -11.52 -7.69
C SER A 122 8.23 -12.32 -8.84
N GLN A 123 8.88 -11.66 -9.80
CA GLN A 123 9.54 -12.31 -10.92
C GLN A 123 10.68 -13.23 -10.45
N VAL A 124 11.47 -12.80 -9.47
CA VAL A 124 12.56 -13.61 -8.89
C VAL A 124 12.01 -14.84 -8.15
N LEU A 125 10.91 -14.70 -7.41
CA LEU A 125 10.23 -15.83 -6.76
C LEU A 125 9.68 -16.83 -7.79
N ASP A 126 8.97 -16.35 -8.81
CA ASP A 126 8.38 -17.20 -9.85
C ASP A 126 9.47 -18.00 -10.58
N LEU A 127 10.61 -17.37 -10.88
CA LEU A 127 11.76 -18.05 -11.48
C LEU A 127 12.37 -19.06 -10.51
N LYS A 128 12.39 -18.77 -9.20
CA LYS A 128 12.87 -19.73 -8.21
C LYS A 128 11.94 -20.94 -8.07
N GLU A 129 10.63 -20.74 -8.08
CA GLU A 129 9.61 -21.80 -8.06
C GLU A 129 9.66 -22.66 -9.33
N LYS A 130 9.96 -22.05 -10.49
CA LYS A 130 10.23 -22.76 -11.75
C LYS A 130 11.53 -23.58 -11.74
N GLY A 131 12.31 -23.51 -10.66
CA GLY A 131 13.49 -24.34 -10.44
C GLY A 131 14.81 -23.77 -11.00
N TYR A 132 14.84 -22.52 -11.45
CA TYR A 132 16.07 -21.90 -11.94
C TYR A 132 17.11 -21.72 -10.81
N SER A 133 18.39 -21.83 -11.19
CA SER A 133 19.49 -21.56 -10.27
C SER A 133 19.62 -20.06 -10.00
N ILE A 134 20.23 -19.70 -8.86
CA ILE A 134 20.43 -18.29 -8.46
C ILE A 134 21.20 -17.51 -9.54
N GLU A 135 22.08 -18.19 -10.25
CA GLU A 135 22.97 -17.64 -11.26
C GLU A 135 22.24 -17.38 -12.58
N GLU A 136 21.29 -18.25 -12.93
CA GLU A 136 20.42 -18.07 -14.09
C GLU A 136 19.42 -16.95 -13.83
N ILE A 137 18.86 -16.88 -12.62
CA ILE A 137 17.97 -15.78 -12.22
C ILE A 137 18.71 -14.44 -12.28
N ALA A 138 19.95 -14.38 -11.78
CA ALA A 138 20.79 -13.18 -11.85
C ALA A 138 21.05 -12.72 -13.30
N LYS A 139 21.27 -13.67 -14.22
CA LYS A 139 21.43 -13.37 -15.66
C LYS A 139 20.13 -12.89 -16.31
N ILE A 140 19.00 -13.53 -16.00
CA ILE A 140 17.69 -13.21 -16.59
C ILE A 140 17.22 -11.83 -16.10
N MET A 141 17.54 -11.47 -14.86
CA MET A 141 17.12 -10.22 -14.23
C MET A 141 18.12 -9.07 -14.37
N ASP A 142 19.28 -9.32 -14.98
CA ASP A 142 20.40 -8.36 -15.08
C ASP A 142 20.77 -7.78 -13.70
N LYS A 143 21.03 -8.67 -12.73
CA LYS A 143 21.35 -8.35 -11.34
C LYS A 143 22.53 -9.17 -10.84
N GLY A 144 23.13 -8.72 -9.74
CA GLY A 144 24.21 -9.46 -9.10
C GLY A 144 23.72 -10.78 -8.51
N LYS A 145 24.54 -11.84 -8.60
CA LYS A 145 24.26 -13.13 -7.92
C LYS A 145 23.96 -12.94 -6.44
N THR A 146 24.74 -12.08 -5.79
CA THR A 146 24.61 -11.73 -4.37
C THR A 146 23.28 -11.03 -4.08
N GLU A 147 22.79 -10.19 -4.98
CA GLU A 147 21.53 -9.45 -4.80
C GLU A 147 20.32 -10.40 -4.85
N ILE A 148 20.33 -11.34 -5.79
CA ILE A 148 19.29 -12.38 -5.91
C ILE A 148 19.34 -13.35 -4.71
N GLU A 149 20.53 -13.75 -4.29
CA GLU A 149 20.70 -14.61 -3.11
C GLU A 149 20.19 -13.94 -1.83
N LEU A 150 20.54 -12.66 -1.65
CA LEU A 150 20.12 -11.86 -0.52
C LEU A 150 18.60 -11.68 -0.50
N LEU A 151 18.00 -11.37 -1.66
CA LEU A 151 16.56 -11.22 -1.82
C LEU A 151 15.82 -12.51 -1.46
N LEU A 152 16.29 -13.66 -1.94
CA LEU A 152 15.68 -14.95 -1.64
C LEU A 152 15.80 -15.32 -0.15
N LYS A 153 16.92 -14.95 0.48
CA LYS A 153 17.18 -15.19 1.90
C LYS A 153 16.31 -14.33 2.82
N PHE A 154 15.97 -13.11 2.41
CA PHE A 154 15.01 -12.27 3.13
C PHE A 154 13.57 -12.82 3.06
N HIS A 155 13.23 -13.51 1.96
CA HIS A 155 11.91 -14.12 1.81
C HIS A 155 11.77 -15.48 2.51
N GLN A 156 12.86 -16.21 2.66
CA GLN A 156 12.91 -17.41 3.49
C GLN A 156 12.87 -17.00 4.96
N LYS A 157 11.66 -16.99 5.54
CA LYS A 157 11.39 -16.84 6.98
C LYS A 157 12.52 -17.45 7.81
N PRO A 158 13.09 -16.73 8.81
CA PRO A 158 14.26 -17.20 9.52
C PRO A 158 13.98 -18.59 10.12
N MET A 159 14.70 -19.60 9.64
CA MET A 159 14.68 -20.93 10.25
C MET A 159 15.06 -20.76 11.72
N LYS A 160 14.11 -20.99 12.62
CA LYS A 160 14.39 -21.21 14.04
C LYS A 160 15.43 -22.32 14.11
N LYS A 161 16.66 -21.98 14.47
CA LYS A 161 17.63 -22.97 14.94
C LYS A 161 17.00 -23.59 16.20
N THR A 162 16.68 -24.87 16.10
CA THR A 162 16.30 -25.71 17.24
C THR A 162 17.56 -26.03 18.03
#